data_AF-A0A521AEZ2-F1
#
_entry.id   AF-A0A521AEZ2-F1
#
_cell.length_a   1.000
_cell.length_b   1.000
_cell.length_c   1.000
_cell.angle_alpha   90.00
_cell.angle_beta   90.00
_cell.angle_gamma   90.00
#
_symmetry.space_group_name_H-M   'P 1'
#
loop_
_entity.id
_entity.type
_entity.pdbx_description
1 polymer ?
#
loop_
_entity_poly.entity_id
_entity_poly.type
_entity_poly.pdbx_seq_one_letter_code
_entity_poly.pdbx_strand_id
1 'polypeptide(L)'
;MNLKLPLFLLLLMASFANAQETISIKGSKPYPATQNYIFICEKYAFSGETNVQVAKTEKGGVLKLTINTANDQARISGGVYVDLANGDVIPCVDKNVKESADGKTTAYYYFTPAEMIKLKKTDIQAIRFIITGGSNSFGNQTGYFTAVNKSSYFSTAYDKSKKTFDTAKEISVL
;
A
#
# COMPACT_ATOMS: atom_id res chain seq x y z
N MET A 1 30.20 15.64 39.43
CA MET A 1 29.76 15.44 38.04
C MET A 1 28.24 15.35 38.04
N ASN A 2 27.53 16.34 37.48
CA ASN A 2 26.07 16.45 37.60
C ASN A 2 25.37 15.36 36.77
N LEU A 3 24.94 14.28 37.44
CA LEU A 3 24.26 13.12 36.83
C LEU A 3 22.96 13.48 36.08
N LYS A 4 22.43 14.69 36.27
CA LYS A 4 21.17 15.16 35.70
C LYS A 4 21.22 15.34 34.17
N LEU A 5 22.36 15.78 33.63
CA LEU A 5 22.52 16.01 32.19
C LEU A 5 22.61 14.71 31.36
N PRO A 6 23.42 13.69 31.75
CA PRO A 6 23.45 12.42 31.01
C PRO A 6 22.13 11.66 31.13
N LEU A 7 21.41 11.77 32.25
CA LEU A 7 20.08 11.16 32.40
C LEU A 7 19.04 11.80 31.46
N PHE A 8 19.10 13.13 31.30
CA PHE A 8 18.23 13.86 30.37
C PHE A 8 18.51 13.50 28.90
N LEU A 9 19.79 13.35 28.52
CA LEU A 9 20.17 12.87 27.18
C LEU A 9 19.72 11.41 26.93
N LEU A 10 19.81 10.55 27.94
CA LEU A 10 19.33 9.17 27.83
C LEU A 10 17.81 9.10 27.60
N LEU A 11 17.05 9.98 28.26
CA LEU A 11 15.60 10.10 28.07
C LEU A 11 15.24 10.59 26.66
N LEU A 12 15.99 11.55 26.10
CA LEU A 12 15.80 12.04 24.73
C LEU A 12 16.14 10.98 23.68
N MET A 13 17.11 10.10 23.94
CA MET A 13 17.43 8.98 23.05
C MET A 13 16.37 7.87 23.09
N ALA A 14 15.70 7.66 24.23
CA ALA A 14 14.61 6.69 24.36
C ALA A 14 13.35 7.09 23.56
N SER A 15 13.18 8.37 23.22
CA SER A 15 12.07 8.86 22.38
C SER A 15 12.23 8.61 20.87
N PHE A 16 13.38 8.10 20.40
CA PHE A 16 13.52 7.61 19.01
C PHE A 16 13.02 6.16 18.85
N ALA A 17 12.04 5.75 19.65
CA ALA A 17 11.32 4.51 19.39
C ALA A 17 10.74 4.58 17.97
N ASN A 18 11.20 3.68 17.08
CA ASN A 18 10.76 3.61 15.69
C ASN A 18 9.23 3.64 15.64
N ALA A 19 8.67 4.74 15.16
CA ALA A 19 7.23 4.87 14.91
C ALA A 19 6.89 4.02 13.67
N GLN A 20 6.78 2.70 13.87
CA GLN A 20 6.34 1.76 12.84
C GLN A 20 4.87 2.03 12.53
N GLU A 21 4.55 2.26 11.27
CA GLU A 21 3.15 2.38 10.85
C GLU A 21 2.38 1.09 11.11
N THR A 22 1.05 1.19 11.24
CA THR A 22 0.21 0.02 11.47
C THR A 22 -1.01 0.00 10.57
N ILE A 23 -1.44 -1.21 10.20
CA ILE A 23 -2.73 -1.45 9.56
C ILE A 23 -3.67 -2.06 10.60
N SER A 24 -4.82 -1.42 10.79
CA SER A 24 -5.93 -1.94 11.60
C SER A 24 -7.03 -2.45 10.67
N ILE A 25 -7.32 -3.73 10.76
CA ILE A 25 -8.41 -4.39 10.02
C ILE A 25 -9.53 -4.68 11.02
N LYS A 26 -10.78 -4.36 10.68
CA LYS A 26 -11.91 -4.62 11.58
C LYS A 26 -11.90 -6.06 12.13
N GLY A 27 -11.93 -6.19 13.44
CA GLY A 27 -11.92 -7.48 14.15
C GLY A 27 -10.55 -8.15 14.28
N SER A 28 -9.47 -7.47 13.90
CA SER A 28 -8.09 -7.95 14.07
C SER A 28 -7.27 -7.00 14.95
N LYS A 29 -6.18 -7.51 15.54
CA LYS A 29 -5.18 -6.64 16.18
C LYS A 29 -4.46 -5.81 15.11
N PRO A 30 -3.96 -4.60 15.45
CA PRO A 30 -3.12 -3.83 14.55
C PRO A 30 -1.88 -4.62 14.14
N TYR A 31 -1.51 -4.53 12.86
CA TYR A 31 -0.34 -5.19 12.29
C TYR A 31 0.74 -4.16 11.95
N PRO A 32 2.03 -4.43 12.23
CA PRO A 32 3.11 -3.57 11.78
C PRO A 32 3.16 -3.54 10.25
N ALA A 33 3.25 -2.33 9.72
CA ALA A 33 3.07 -2.03 8.31
C ALA A 33 4.21 -1.16 7.76
N THR A 34 4.45 -1.27 6.46
CA THR A 34 5.29 -0.30 5.74
C THR A 34 4.67 1.09 5.83
N GLN A 35 5.43 2.11 5.43
CA GLN A 35 4.82 3.40 5.08
C GLN A 35 3.76 3.25 3.98
N ASN A 36 2.87 4.23 3.90
CA ASN A 36 1.89 4.32 2.84
C ASN A 36 2.51 4.87 1.53
N TYR A 37 2.49 4.06 0.46
CA TYR A 37 2.97 4.45 -0.86
C TYR A 37 1.82 4.96 -1.72
N ILE A 38 2.07 6.03 -2.48
CA ILE A 38 1.11 6.55 -3.46
C ILE A 38 1.55 6.08 -4.84
N PHE A 39 0.92 5.04 -5.36
CA PHE A 39 1.15 4.54 -6.71
C PHE A 39 0.31 5.31 -7.72
N ILE A 40 0.85 5.50 -8.92
CA ILE A 40 0.20 6.22 -10.01
C ILE A 40 -0.74 5.27 -10.76
N CYS A 41 -2.01 5.66 -10.89
CA CYS A 41 -3.07 4.95 -11.58
C CYS A 41 -3.72 5.86 -12.64
N GLU A 42 -2.98 6.16 -13.71
CA GLU A 42 -3.30 7.18 -14.73
C GLU A 42 -4.71 7.11 -15.30
N LYS A 43 -5.25 5.90 -15.49
CA LYS A 43 -6.56 5.70 -16.13
C LYS A 43 -7.75 5.93 -15.19
N TYR A 44 -7.52 6.08 -13.89
CA TYR A 44 -8.60 6.22 -12.92
C TYR A 44 -9.06 7.67 -12.77
N ALA A 45 -10.36 7.90 -12.98
CA ALA A 45 -10.90 9.25 -13.18
C ALA A 45 -10.86 10.19 -11.96
N PHE A 46 -10.71 9.66 -10.74
CA PHE A 46 -10.82 10.48 -9.52
C PHE A 46 -9.50 11.06 -9.06
N SER A 47 -8.59 10.22 -8.58
CA SER A 47 -7.31 10.66 -8.02
C SER A 47 -6.14 10.44 -8.97
N GLY A 48 -6.27 9.54 -9.95
CA GLY A 48 -5.10 9.01 -10.65
C GLY A 48 -4.11 8.31 -9.71
N GLU A 49 -4.50 7.99 -8.48
CA GLU A 49 -3.59 7.54 -7.42
C GLU A 49 -4.19 6.39 -6.62
N THR A 50 -3.34 5.50 -6.14
CA THR A 50 -3.71 4.38 -5.27
C THR A 50 -2.76 4.32 -4.08
N ASN A 51 -3.31 4.34 -2.88
CA ASN A 51 -2.56 4.17 -1.65
C ASN A 51 -2.31 2.67 -1.43
N VAL A 52 -1.05 2.32 -1.22
CA VAL A 52 -0.56 0.95 -1.12
C VAL A 52 0.23 0.82 0.17
N GLN A 53 -0.13 -0.15 1.00
CA GLN A 53 0.59 -0.44 2.22
C GLN A 53 0.62 -1.95 2.45
N VAL A 54 1.74 -2.46 2.95
CA VAL A 54 1.90 -3.89 3.25
C VAL A 54 2.17 -4.06 4.73
N ALA A 55 1.46 -4.97 5.39
CA ALA A 55 1.70 -5.33 6.78
C ALA A 55 2.04 -6.81 6.93
N LYS A 56 2.78 -7.10 8.00
CA LYS A 56 3.11 -8.47 8.40
C LYS A 56 2.10 -8.99 9.40
N THR A 57 1.61 -10.19 9.14
CA THR A 57 0.71 -10.92 10.04
C THR A 57 1.39 -12.18 10.54
N GLU A 58 0.78 -12.87 11.48
CA GLU A 58 1.27 -14.15 11.99
C GLU A 58 1.30 -15.25 10.92
N LYS A 59 0.44 -15.13 9.90
CA LYS A 59 0.23 -16.15 8.85
C LYS A 59 0.78 -15.73 7.48
N GLY A 60 1.56 -14.67 7.43
CA GLY A 60 2.08 -14.10 6.18
C GLY A 60 1.99 -12.58 6.20
N GLY A 61 1.22 -12.00 5.29
CA GLY A 61 1.06 -10.56 5.20
C GLY A 61 -0.29 -10.12 4.69
N VAL A 62 -0.49 -8.81 4.64
CA VAL A 62 -1.69 -8.18 4.10
C VAL A 62 -1.31 -6.95 3.29
N LEU A 63 -1.84 -6.87 2.08
CA LEU A 63 -1.85 -5.69 1.23
C LEU A 63 -3.12 -4.90 1.53
N LYS A 64 -2.95 -3.63 1.86
CA LYS A 64 -4.02 -2.63 1.92
C LYS A 64 -3.96 -1.77 0.67
N LEU A 65 -5.07 -1.74 -0.07
CA LEU A 65 -5.27 -0.84 -1.20
C LEU A 65 -6.37 0.15 -0.85
N THR A 66 -6.08 1.44 -0.93
CA THR A 66 -7.07 2.50 -0.72
C THR A 66 -7.10 3.43 -1.93
N ILE A 67 -8.29 3.64 -2.48
CA ILE A 67 -8.53 4.57 -3.58
C ILE A 67 -9.65 5.53 -3.22
N ASN A 68 -9.60 6.74 -3.79
CA ASN A 68 -10.76 7.64 -3.77
C ASN A 68 -11.84 7.06 -4.66
N THR A 69 -13.10 7.36 -4.38
CA THR A 69 -14.26 6.82 -5.09
C THR A 69 -15.35 7.86 -5.21
N ALA A 70 -16.18 7.76 -6.25
CA ALA A 70 -17.29 8.69 -6.50
C ALA A 70 -18.35 8.69 -5.38
N ASN A 71 -18.58 7.52 -4.78
CA ASN A 71 -19.61 7.27 -3.79
C ASN A 71 -19.32 5.95 -3.06
N ASP A 72 -20.09 5.67 -2.02
CA ASP A 72 -19.93 4.47 -1.17
C ASP A 72 -20.34 3.16 -1.86
N GLN A 73 -20.91 3.20 -3.07
CA GLN A 73 -21.20 1.99 -3.84
C GLN A 73 -19.97 1.51 -4.61
N ALA A 74 -19.06 2.42 -4.95
CA ALA A 74 -17.83 2.09 -5.66
C ALA A 74 -16.82 1.39 -4.73
N ARG A 75 -16.33 0.24 -5.17
CA ARG A 75 -15.48 -0.64 -4.37
C ARG A 75 -14.46 -1.36 -5.23
N ILE A 76 -13.30 -1.62 -4.63
CA ILE A 76 -12.35 -2.58 -5.22
C ILE A 76 -12.99 -3.98 -5.11
N SER A 77 -12.97 -4.74 -6.19
CA SER A 77 -13.64 -6.04 -6.27
C SER A 77 -12.85 -7.07 -7.04
N GLY A 78 -13.06 -8.34 -6.72
CA GLY A 78 -12.39 -9.42 -7.40
C GLY A 78 -10.91 -9.52 -7.05
N GLY A 79 -10.24 -10.45 -7.75
CA GLY A 79 -8.83 -10.72 -7.53
C GLY A 79 -7.95 -9.52 -7.89
N VAL A 80 -6.86 -9.37 -7.14
CA VAL A 80 -5.80 -8.39 -7.40
C VAL A 80 -4.56 -9.12 -7.85
N TYR A 81 -3.83 -8.54 -8.80
CA TYR A 81 -2.53 -9.08 -9.22
C TYR A 81 -1.44 -8.09 -8.84
N VAL A 82 -0.46 -8.55 -8.07
CA VAL A 82 0.73 -7.77 -7.71
C VAL A 82 1.87 -8.22 -8.64
N ASP A 83 2.24 -7.36 -9.57
CA ASP A 83 3.32 -7.60 -10.52
C ASP A 83 4.63 -7.13 -9.88
N LEU A 84 5.63 -8.01 -9.84
CA LEU A 84 6.94 -7.74 -9.24
C LEU A 84 7.95 -7.33 -10.32
N ALA A 85 8.97 -6.56 -9.93
CA ALA A 85 9.98 -6.05 -10.85
C ALA A 85 10.81 -7.14 -11.56
N ASN A 86 10.83 -8.38 -11.04
CA ASN A 86 11.46 -9.53 -11.67
C ASN A 86 10.55 -10.26 -12.69
N GLY A 87 9.32 -9.79 -12.91
CA GLY A 87 8.32 -10.40 -13.79
C GLY A 87 7.41 -11.43 -13.12
N ASP A 88 7.62 -11.77 -11.85
CA ASP A 88 6.70 -12.62 -11.11
C ASP A 88 5.37 -11.91 -10.85
N VAL A 89 4.29 -12.68 -10.77
CA VAL A 89 2.96 -12.18 -10.42
C VAL A 89 2.44 -12.92 -9.19
N ILE A 90 1.97 -12.17 -8.19
CA ILE A 90 1.28 -12.71 -7.02
C ILE A 90 -0.23 -12.48 -7.20
N PRO A 91 -1.03 -13.54 -7.45
CA PRO A 91 -2.48 -13.43 -7.51
C PRO A 91 -3.08 -13.42 -6.10
N CYS A 92 -3.80 -12.36 -5.76
CA CYS A 92 -4.49 -12.21 -4.50
C CYS A 92 -6.00 -12.45 -4.68
N VAL A 93 -6.55 -13.38 -3.89
CA VAL A 93 -7.99 -13.68 -3.90
C VAL A 93 -8.75 -12.68 -3.04
N ASP A 94 -9.89 -12.20 -3.54
CA ASP A 94 -10.82 -11.35 -2.79
C ASP A 94 -11.46 -12.14 -1.66
N LYS A 95 -11.19 -11.75 -0.41
CA LYS A 95 -11.86 -12.30 0.79
C LYS A 95 -13.00 -11.41 1.29
N ASN A 96 -13.39 -10.41 0.50
CA ASN A 96 -14.43 -9.45 0.82
C ASN A 96 -14.18 -8.68 2.13
N VAL A 97 -12.91 -8.45 2.47
CA VAL A 97 -12.51 -7.61 3.62
C VAL A 97 -12.29 -6.20 3.10
N LYS A 98 -13.33 -5.37 3.25
CA LYS A 98 -13.40 -4.04 2.63
C LYS A 98 -14.04 -3.04 3.58
N GLU A 99 -13.60 -1.80 3.46
CA GLU A 99 -14.09 -0.66 4.24
C GLU A 99 -14.33 0.49 3.27
N SER A 100 -15.43 1.22 3.45
CA SER A 100 -15.72 2.41 2.64
C SER A 100 -16.16 3.52 3.58
N ALA A 101 -15.45 4.65 3.50
CA ALA A 101 -15.63 5.81 4.35
C ALA A 101 -15.03 7.03 3.65
N ASP A 102 -15.62 8.21 3.86
CA ASP A 102 -15.08 9.50 3.43
C ASP A 102 -14.73 9.57 1.93
N GLY A 103 -15.58 8.99 1.08
CA GLY A 103 -15.35 8.97 -0.37
C GLY A 103 -14.14 8.14 -0.79
N LYS A 104 -13.72 7.18 0.05
CA LYS A 104 -12.65 6.23 -0.24
C LYS A 104 -13.15 4.81 -0.02
N THR A 105 -12.62 3.88 -0.81
CA THR A 105 -12.77 2.45 -0.58
C THR A 105 -11.40 1.85 -0.29
N THR A 106 -11.35 0.98 0.72
CA THR A 106 -10.17 0.24 1.14
C THR A 106 -10.45 -1.25 1.03
N ALA A 107 -9.55 -2.00 0.43
CA ALA A 107 -9.61 -3.45 0.34
C ALA A 107 -8.33 -4.09 0.88
N TYR A 108 -8.49 -5.23 1.55
CA TYR A 108 -7.42 -5.97 2.17
C TYR A 108 -7.24 -7.35 1.51
N TYR A 109 -6.01 -7.63 1.07
CA TYR A 109 -5.64 -8.86 0.37
C TYR A 109 -4.53 -9.57 1.12
N TYR A 110 -4.65 -10.88 1.32
CA TYR A 110 -3.71 -11.61 2.17
C TYR A 110 -2.64 -12.31 1.35
N PHE A 111 -1.41 -12.22 1.84
CA PHE A 111 -0.27 -12.96 1.33
C PHE A 111 0.04 -14.15 2.23
N THR A 112 0.43 -15.25 1.61
CA THR A 112 1.07 -16.38 2.27
C THR A 112 2.50 -16.03 2.72
N PRO A 113 3.13 -16.83 3.59
CA PRO A 113 4.52 -16.62 3.97
C PRO A 113 5.48 -16.69 2.78
N ALA A 114 5.22 -17.56 1.80
CA ALA A 114 6.06 -17.69 0.61
C ALA A 114 5.99 -16.44 -0.29
N GLU A 115 4.80 -15.86 -0.45
CA GLU A 115 4.62 -14.60 -1.19
C GLU A 115 5.28 -13.42 -0.48
N MET A 116 5.19 -13.37 0.86
CA MET A 116 5.94 -12.37 1.63
C MET A 116 7.45 -12.49 1.44
N ILE A 117 8.00 -13.70 1.33
CA ILE A 117 9.43 -13.88 1.03
C ILE A 117 9.80 -13.31 -0.35
N LYS A 118 8.91 -13.43 -1.34
CA LYS A 118 9.12 -12.80 -2.65
C LYS A 118 9.10 -11.27 -2.54
N LEU A 119 8.11 -10.73 -1.84
CA LEU A 119 7.98 -9.27 -1.61
C LEU A 119 9.16 -8.68 -0.85
N LYS A 120 9.80 -9.43 0.05
CA LYS A 120 11.03 -9.00 0.74
C LYS A 120 12.26 -8.94 -0.17
N LYS A 121 12.23 -9.58 -1.34
CA LYS A 121 13.37 -9.69 -2.27
C LYS A 121 13.20 -8.87 -3.53
N THR A 122 11.96 -8.54 -3.90
CA THR A 122 11.67 -7.93 -5.19
C THR A 122 10.61 -6.86 -5.03
N ASP A 123 10.89 -5.67 -5.58
CA ASP A 123 9.99 -4.54 -5.52
C ASP A 123 8.68 -4.84 -6.24
N ILE A 124 7.58 -4.31 -5.71
CA ILE A 124 6.31 -4.25 -6.40
C ILE A 124 6.48 -3.27 -7.57
N GLN A 125 6.21 -3.72 -8.78
CA GLN A 125 6.23 -2.91 -9.99
C GLN A 125 4.87 -2.28 -10.27
N ALA A 126 3.81 -3.08 -10.16
CA ALA A 126 2.44 -2.63 -10.40
C ALA A 126 1.42 -3.49 -9.66
N ILE A 127 0.23 -2.94 -9.49
CA ILE A 127 -0.91 -3.62 -8.88
C ILE A 127 -2.11 -3.45 -9.81
N ARG A 128 -2.63 -4.57 -10.29
CA ARG A 128 -3.82 -4.62 -11.15
C ARG A 128 -5.04 -4.99 -10.32
N PHE A 129 -6.09 -4.19 -10.44
CA PHE A 129 -7.31 -4.34 -9.64
C PHE A 129 -8.54 -3.89 -10.43
N ILE A 130 -9.72 -4.23 -9.93
CA ILE A 130 -11.01 -3.92 -10.57
C ILE A 130 -11.81 -3.05 -9.62
N ILE A 131 -12.40 -1.98 -10.15
CA ILE A 131 -13.39 -1.18 -9.43
C ILE A 131 -14.77 -1.49 -10.01
N THR A 132 -15.71 -1.83 -9.14
CA THR A 132 -17.12 -2.03 -9.48
C THR A 132 -18.01 -1.20 -8.56
N GLY A 133 -19.27 -1.02 -8.95
CA GLY A 133 -20.17 -0.12 -8.26
C GLY A 133 -19.87 1.34 -8.63
N GLY A 134 -20.90 2.07 -9.02
CA GLY A 134 -20.78 3.40 -9.58
C GLY A 134 -22.16 3.90 -9.97
N SER A 135 -22.28 5.20 -10.24
CA SER A 135 -23.52 5.76 -10.77
C SER A 135 -23.75 5.28 -12.21
N ASN A 136 -24.97 5.44 -12.74
CA ASN A 136 -25.30 5.22 -14.15
C ASN A 136 -24.60 6.21 -15.11
N SER A 137 -23.54 6.88 -14.66
CA SER A 137 -22.80 7.90 -15.38
C SER A 137 -21.64 7.25 -16.14
N PHE A 138 -21.60 7.44 -17.46
CA PHE A 138 -20.54 6.96 -18.34
C PHE A 138 -19.15 7.51 -17.93
N GLY A 139 -18.11 6.67 -17.81
CA GLY A 139 -16.71 7.10 -17.61
C GLY A 139 -15.77 6.06 -16.97
N ASN A 140 -14.48 6.40 -16.82
CA ASN A 140 -13.42 5.55 -16.22
C ASN A 140 -13.51 5.43 -14.68
N GLN A 141 -14.72 5.32 -14.15
CA GLN A 141 -15.00 5.21 -12.71
C GLN A 141 -15.07 3.75 -12.24
N THR A 142 -15.36 2.84 -13.18
CA THR A 142 -15.39 1.39 -12.97
C THR A 142 -14.60 0.70 -14.07
N GLY A 143 -14.18 -0.55 -13.85
CA GLY A 143 -13.39 -1.32 -14.80
C GLY A 143 -12.05 -1.78 -14.22
N TYR A 144 -11.10 -2.03 -15.13
CA TYR A 144 -9.78 -2.59 -14.81
C TYR A 144 -8.74 -1.49 -14.74
N PHE A 145 -7.99 -1.47 -13.65
CA PHE A 145 -7.00 -0.43 -13.36
C PHE A 145 -5.65 -1.06 -13.03
N THR A 146 -4.61 -0.27 -13.23
CA THR A 146 -3.23 -0.65 -12.92
C THR A 146 -2.57 0.54 -12.23
N ALA A 147 -2.25 0.36 -10.96
CA ALA A 147 -1.45 1.30 -10.20
C ALA A 147 0.02 0.91 -10.32
N VAL A 148 0.85 1.77 -10.89
CA VAL A 148 2.27 1.53 -11.12
C VAL A 148 3.07 2.17 -10.00
N ASN A 149 4.11 1.48 -9.54
CA ASN A 149 5.09 2.00 -8.60
C ASN A 149 5.92 3.11 -9.27
N LYS A 150 5.37 4.32 -9.28
CA LYS A 150 6.01 5.56 -9.73
C LYS A 150 5.69 6.65 -8.72
N SER A 151 6.69 7.41 -8.30
CA SER A 151 6.57 8.48 -7.31
C SER A 151 6.31 9.86 -7.92
N SER A 152 6.46 10.05 -9.24
CA SER A 152 6.11 11.30 -9.92
C SER A 152 5.67 11.09 -11.37
N TYR A 153 4.76 11.96 -11.83
CA TYR A 153 4.31 12.02 -13.23
C TYR A 153 5.31 12.71 -14.16
N PHE A 154 6.12 13.63 -13.62
CA PHE A 154 7.03 14.46 -14.39
C PHE A 154 8.48 14.24 -13.97
N SER A 155 9.37 14.22 -14.95
CA SER A 155 10.83 14.26 -14.79
C SER A 155 11.41 15.12 -15.91
N THR A 156 12.40 15.96 -15.59
CA THR A 156 13.17 16.66 -16.62
C THR A 156 14.25 15.74 -17.17
N ALA A 157 14.80 16.05 -18.35
CA ALA A 157 15.89 15.27 -18.96
C ALA A 157 17.16 15.18 -18.08
N TYR A 158 17.27 16.02 -17.04
CA TYR A 158 18.40 16.08 -16.12
C TYR A 158 18.11 15.38 -14.77
N ASP A 159 16.89 14.93 -14.53
CA ASP A 159 16.51 14.30 -13.28
C ASP A 159 16.90 12.81 -13.26
N LYS A 160 17.92 12.48 -12.48
CA LYS A 160 18.43 11.10 -12.30
C LYS A 160 17.96 10.45 -11.00
N SER A 161 17.06 11.10 -10.24
CA SER A 161 16.58 10.54 -8.98
C SER A 161 15.71 9.30 -9.21
N LYS A 162 15.78 8.33 -8.30
CA LYS A 162 14.92 7.14 -8.35
C LYS A 162 13.46 7.58 -8.22
N LYS A 163 12.62 7.17 -9.19
CA LYS A 163 11.19 7.52 -9.27
C LYS A 163 10.27 6.40 -8.84
N THR A 164 10.77 5.41 -8.12
CA THR A 164 10.00 4.27 -7.64
C THR A 164 10.32 4.03 -6.17
N PHE A 165 9.37 3.47 -5.44
CA PHE A 165 9.54 3.12 -4.03
C PHE A 165 10.32 1.81 -3.90
N ASP A 166 11.26 1.76 -2.95
CA ASP A 166 12.00 0.56 -2.53
C ASP A 166 11.14 -0.35 -1.64
N THR A 167 9.99 -0.80 -2.16
CA THR A 167 9.01 -1.60 -1.39
C THR A 167 9.63 -2.85 -0.78
N ALA A 168 10.55 -3.54 -1.45
CA ALA A 168 11.17 -4.76 -0.94
C ALA A 168 12.02 -4.49 0.30
N LYS A 169 12.77 -3.38 0.29
CA LYS A 169 13.59 -2.95 1.42
C LYS A 169 12.73 -2.70 2.65
N GLU A 170 11.64 -1.96 2.50
CA GLU A 170 10.73 -1.63 3.60
C GLU A 170 9.95 -2.87 4.09
N ILE A 171 9.52 -3.76 3.20
CA ILE A 171 8.87 -5.01 3.59
C ILE A 171 9.87 -5.95 4.29
N SER A 172 11.16 -5.88 3.97
CA SER A 172 12.19 -6.71 4.60
C SER A 172 12.34 -6.45 6.09
N VAL A 173 12.13 -5.20 6.53
CA VAL A 173 12.27 -4.77 7.93
C VAL A 173 11.03 -5.05 8.79
N LEU A 174 9.94 -5.58 8.20
CA LEU A 174 8.74 -6.04 8.92
C LEU A 174 8.93 -7.41 9.61
#